data_AF-A0A7X2M9T3-F1
#
_entry.id   AF-A0A7X2M9T3-F1
#
_cell.length_a   1.000
_cell.length_b   1.000
_cell.length_c   1.000
_cell.angle_alpha   90.00
_cell.angle_beta   90.00
_cell.angle_gamma   90.00
#
_symmetry.space_group_name_H-M   'P 1'
#
loop_
_entity.id
_entity.type
_entity.pdbx_description
1 polymer ?
#
loop_
_entity_poly.entity_id
_entity_poly.type
_entity_poly.pdbx_seq_one_letter_code
_entity_poly.pdbx_strand_id
1 'polypeptide(L)' 'MIVLAALIILAVVGGIFVNYLRRNQNDIGGGMGKNYMKEHWGIDDDK' A
#
# COMPACT_ATOMS: atom_id res chain seq x y z
N MET A 1 -25.46 23.31 -0.02
CA MET A 1 -25.53 22.28 1.03
C MET A 1 -25.14 20.90 0.49
N ILE A 2 -25.83 20.36 -0.51
CA ILE A 2 -25.58 19.01 -1.06
C ILE A 2 -24.19 18.85 -1.67
N VAL A 3 -23.72 19.84 -2.44
CA VAL A 3 -22.39 19.78 -3.07
C VAL A 3 -21.27 19.71 -2.04
N LEU A 4 -21.36 20.49 -0.96
CA LEU A 4 -20.39 20.48 0.12
C LEU A 4 -20.37 19.11 0.84
N ALA A 5 -21.55 18.53 1.10
CA ALA A 5 -21.66 17.20 1.71
C ALA A 5 -21.04 16.11 0.81
N ALA A 6 -21.26 16.18 -0.50
CA ALA A 6 -20.67 15.24 -1.45
C ALA A 6 -19.12 15.33 -1.47
N LEU A 7 -18.56 16.54 -1.41
CA LEU A 7 -17.10 16.73 -1.35
C LEU A 7 -16.50 16.17 -0.05
N ILE A 8 -17.17 16.35 1.08
CA ILE A 8 -16.74 15.78 2.36
C ILE A 8 -16.74 14.25 2.30
N ILE A 9 -17.80 13.64 1.75
CA ILE A 9 -17.89 12.19 1.60
C ILE A 9 -16.76 11.66 0.70
N LEU A 10 -16.49 12.31 -0.44
CA LEU A 10 -15.40 11.93 -1.33
C LEU A 10 -14.03 12.04 -0.66
N ALA A 11 -13.79 13.10 0.11
CA ALA A 11 -12.53 13.28 0.85
C ALA A 11 -12.33 12.19 1.92
N VAL A 12 -13.39 11.83 2.65
CA VAL A 12 -13.34 10.76 3.66
C VAL A 12 -13.09 9.40 3.01
N VAL A 13 -13.84 9.06 1.96
CA VAL A 13 -13.69 7.79 1.25
C VAL A 13 -12.29 7.68 0.61
N GLY A 14 -11.83 8.75 -0.05
CA GLY A 14 -10.49 8.81 -0.63
C GLY A 14 -9.39 8.68 0.42
N GLY A 15 -9.53 9.34 1.57
CA GLY A 15 -8.57 9.25 2.68
C GLY A 15 -8.48 7.85 3.27
N ILE A 16 -9.62 7.17 3.48
CA ILE A 16 -9.66 5.78 3.94
C ILE A 16 -9.02 4.86 2.91
N PHE A 17 -9.35 5.03 1.63
CA PHE A 17 -8.81 4.23 0.53
C PHE A 17 -7.29 4.35 0.42
N VAL A 18 -6.74 5.57 0.46
CA VAL A 18 -5.28 5.80 0.44
C VAL A 18 -4.60 5.23 1.68
N ASN A 19 -5.21 5.38 2.87
CA ASN A 19 -4.66 4.80 4.10
C ASN A 19 -4.67 3.26 4.06
N TYR A 20 -5.73 2.65 3.50
CA TYR A 20 -5.80 1.20 3.27
C TYR A 20 -4.70 0.75 2.31
N LEU A 21 -4.55 1.42 1.15
CA LEU A 21 -3.49 1.12 0.20
C LEU A 21 -2.10 1.28 0.81
N ARG A 22 -1.86 2.33 1.60
CA ARG A 22 -0.56 2.52 2.28
C ARG A 22 -0.24 1.38 3.24
N ARG A 23 -1.23 0.89 3.97
CA ARG A 23 -1.05 -0.25 4.90
C ARG A 23 -0.89 -1.57 4.13
N ASN A 24 -1.61 -1.73 3.03
CA ASN A 24 -1.56 -2.92 2.18
C ASN A 24 -0.28 -2.96 1.32
N GLN A 25 0.29 -1.82 0.95
CA GLN A 25 1.56 -1.75 0.21
C GLN A 25 2.79 -2.08 1.07
N ASN A 26 2.70 -1.97 2.41
CA ASN A 26 3.70 -2.54 3.31
C ASN A 26 3.75 -4.08 3.25
N ASP A 27 2.73 -4.73 2.65
CA ASP A 27 2.68 -6.18 2.42
C ASP A 27 2.86 -6.52 0.92
N ILE A 28 2.33 -5.69 0.01
CA ILE A 28 2.31 -5.95 -1.45
C ILE A 28 3.64 -5.63 -2.17
N GLY A 29 4.58 -4.93 -1.54
CA GLY A 29 5.90 -4.62 -2.14
C GLY A 29 7.11 -4.96 -1.29
N GLY A 30 6.94 -5.23 0.01
CA GLY A 30 8.06 -5.31 0.95
C GLY A 30 8.88 -6.61 0.88
N GLY A 31 8.28 -7.70 0.35
CA GLY A 31 8.90 -9.02 0.36
C GLY A 31 9.00 -9.70 -1.00
N MET A 32 8.25 -9.26 -2.03
CA MET A 32 8.16 -10.03 -3.27
C MET A 32 9.47 -10.03 -4.07
N GLY A 33 10.14 -8.88 -4.19
CA GLY A 33 11.46 -8.78 -4.82
C GLY A 33 12.56 -9.45 -3.99
N LYS A 34 12.52 -9.28 -2.66
CA LYS A 34 13.47 -9.91 -1.74
C LYS A 34 13.37 -11.44 -1.76
N ASN A 35 12.14 -11.97 -1.71
CA ASN A 35 11.88 -13.41 -1.78
C ASN A 35 12.26 -13.97 -3.15
N TYR A 36 11.97 -13.26 -4.24
CA TYR A 36 12.40 -13.68 -5.58
C TYR A 36 13.93 -13.77 -5.69
N MET A 37 14.67 -12.77 -5.16
CA MET A 37 16.13 -12.81 -5.17
C MET A 37 16.71 -13.89 -4.27
N LYS A 38 16.09 -14.14 -3.11
CA LYS A 38 16.46 -15.27 -2.25
C LYS A 38 16.23 -16.63 -2.92
N GLU A 39 15.08 -16.81 -3.55
CA GLU A 39 14.66 -18.09 -4.12
C GLU A 39 15.39 -18.43 -5.43
N HIS A 40 15.63 -17.44 -6.30
CA HIS A 40 16.24 -17.68 -7.62
C HIS A 40 17.75 -17.41 -7.66
N TRP A 41 18.28 -16.59 -6.76
CA TRP A 41 19.67 -16.15 -6.79
C TRP A 41 20.43 -16.41 -5.47
N GLY A 42 19.74 -16.88 -4.42
CA GLY A 42 20.38 -17.25 -3.15
C GLY A 42 20.97 -16.08 -2.37
N ILE A 43 20.59 -14.85 -2.70
CA ILE A 43 21.09 -13.64 -2.04
C ILE A 43 20.14 -13.30 -0.89
N ASP A 44 20.58 -13.53 0.35
CA ASP A 44 20.00 -12.92 1.53
C ASP A 44 20.72 -11.59 1.80
N ASP A 45 19.97 -10.53 2.10
CA ASP A 45 20.50 -9.24 2.59
C ASP A 45 21.01 -9.37 4.05
N ASP A 46 21.77 -10.43 4.32
CA ASP A 46 22.41 -10.64 5.60
C ASP A 46 23.72 -9.84 5.62
N LYS A 47 23.64 -8.66 6.24
CA LYS A 47 24.81 -7.92 6.74
C LYS A 47 24.76 -7.88 8.26
#